data_AF-A0A917FZ64-F1
#
_entry.id   AF-A0A917FZ64-F1
#
_cell.length_a   1.000
_cell.length_b   1.000
_cell.length_c   1.000
_cell.angle_alpha   90.00
_cell.angle_beta   90.00
_cell.angle_gamma   90.00
#
_symmetry.space_group_name_H-M   'P 1'
#
loop_
_entity.id
_entity.type
_entity.pdbx_description
1 polymer ?
#
loop_
_entity_poly.entity_id
_entity_poly.type
_entity_poly.pdbx_seq_one_letter_code
_entity_poly.pdbx_strand_id
1 'polypeptide(L)'
;MIKLGVITQMESQRVRKLFENLKKETFRFGLNHGDISLKNTIVNQAKQVILLDWGNAEVSAVPHGAVTQLMKYQILGLEEGPNIEDFTRHLLLLRTFNNLRWAIDRSPDLIEPYTAFAKQVVDIIMD
;
A
#
# COMPACT_ATOMS: atom_id res chain seq x y z
N MET A 1 -0.10 -5.01 -16.30
CA MET A 1 -0.03 -3.54 -16.03
C MET A 1 -0.09 -2.73 -17.32
N ILE A 2 0.85 -2.85 -18.26
CA ILE A 2 0.82 -2.09 -19.54
C ILE A 2 -0.45 -2.36 -20.36
N LYS A 3 -0.81 -3.64 -20.56
CA LYS A 3 -2.04 -4.02 -21.26
C LYS A 3 -3.32 -3.51 -20.59
N LEU A 4 -3.28 -3.22 -19.28
CA LEU A 4 -4.39 -2.66 -18.51
C LEU A 4 -4.37 -1.12 -18.51
N GLY A 5 -3.41 -0.49 -19.19
CA GLY A 5 -3.23 0.96 -19.22
C GLY A 5 -2.85 1.57 -17.88
N VAL A 6 -2.32 0.78 -16.94
CA VAL A 6 -1.88 1.27 -15.61
C VAL A 6 -0.57 2.03 -15.70
N ILE A 7 0.31 1.62 -16.60
CA ILE A 7 1.60 2.26 -16.87
C ILE A 7 1.91 2.14 -18.37
N THR A 8 2.65 3.10 -18.89
CA THR A 8 3.30 3.08 -20.20
C THR A 8 4.58 2.25 -20.18
N GLN A 9 5.13 1.98 -21.37
CA GLN A 9 6.44 1.33 -21.50
C GLN A 9 7.57 2.15 -20.85
N MET A 10 7.49 3.49 -20.93
CA MET A 10 8.46 4.39 -20.34
C MET A 10 8.39 4.39 -18.80
N GLU A 11 7.17 4.48 -18.25
CA GLU A 11 6.95 4.35 -16.80
C GLU A 11 7.38 2.99 -16.29
N SER A 12 7.18 1.92 -17.06
CA SER A 12 7.69 0.59 -16.68
C SER A 12 9.19 0.58 -16.42
N GLN A 13 9.99 1.36 -17.16
CA GLN A 13 11.43 1.48 -16.90
C GLN A 13 11.72 2.31 -15.65
N ARG A 14 10.94 3.36 -15.39
CA ARG A 14 11.03 4.15 -14.14
C ARG A 14 10.70 3.28 -12.93
N VAL A 15 9.53 2.61 -12.94
CA VAL A 15 9.09 1.67 -11.90
C VAL A 15 10.15 0.62 -11.61
N ARG A 16 10.74 0.03 -12.67
CA ARG A 16 11.82 -0.95 -12.50
C ARG A 16 12.99 -0.37 -11.71
N LYS A 17 13.44 0.85 -12.02
CA LYS A 17 14.52 1.51 -11.26
C LYS A 17 14.13 1.74 -9.80
N LEU A 18 12.89 2.15 -9.53
CA LEU A 18 12.39 2.31 -8.15
C LEU A 18 12.46 0.99 -7.38
N PHE A 19 12.02 -0.11 -7.99
CA PHE A 19 12.07 -1.43 -7.35
C PHE A 19 13.49 -1.97 -7.20
N GLU A 20 14.40 -1.73 -8.15
CA GLU A 20 15.81 -2.08 -7.98
C GLU A 20 16.49 -1.26 -6.87
N ASN A 21 16.04 -0.04 -6.60
CA ASN A 21 16.52 0.73 -5.46
C ASN A 21 15.97 0.17 -4.13
N LEU A 22 14.68 -0.20 -4.08
CA LEU A 22 14.11 -0.85 -2.90
C LEU A 22 14.87 -2.13 -2.49
N LYS A 23 15.41 -2.88 -3.46
CA LYS A 23 16.20 -4.10 -3.16
C LYS A 23 17.51 -3.82 -2.43
N LYS A 24 18.02 -2.58 -2.46
CA LYS A 24 19.25 -2.18 -1.77
C LYS A 24 18.99 -1.76 -0.32
N GLU A 25 17.74 -1.54 0.03
CA GLU A 25 17.33 -1.13 1.38
C GLU A 25 17.29 -2.34 2.32
N THR A 26 17.56 -2.09 3.60
CA THR A 26 17.42 -3.11 4.64
C THR A 26 16.07 -2.96 5.33
N PHE A 27 15.27 -4.03 5.33
CA PHE A 27 13.98 -4.06 6.01
C PHE A 27 14.05 -4.92 7.26
N ARG A 28 13.47 -4.41 8.35
CA ARG A 28 13.08 -5.24 9.48
C ARG A 28 11.71 -5.85 9.18
N PHE A 29 11.59 -7.16 9.30
CA PHE A 29 10.32 -7.85 9.18
C PHE A 29 9.74 -8.12 10.56
N GLY A 30 8.43 -7.95 10.68
CA GLY A 30 7.71 -8.14 11.93
C GLY A 30 6.21 -8.19 11.68
N LEU A 31 5.46 -8.33 12.77
CA LEU A 31 4.01 -8.36 12.72
C LEU A 31 3.47 -6.94 12.51
N ASN A 32 2.69 -6.76 11.45
CA ASN A 32 1.86 -5.58 11.23
C ASN A 32 0.40 -5.94 11.48
N HIS A 33 -0.41 -4.96 11.89
CA HIS A 33 -1.84 -5.14 12.13
C HIS A 33 -2.62 -5.57 10.87
N GLY A 34 -2.16 -5.15 9.69
CA GLY A 34 -2.77 -5.45 8.38
C GLY A 34 -4.07 -4.68 8.08
N ASP A 35 -4.78 -4.22 9.11
CA ASP A 35 -5.95 -3.33 8.98
C ASP A 35 -5.93 -2.24 10.07
N ILE A 36 -4.85 -1.45 10.10
CA ILE A 36 -4.78 -0.32 11.02
C ILE A 36 -5.67 0.80 10.49
N SER A 37 -6.74 1.11 11.24
CA SER A 37 -7.77 2.09 10.89
C SER A 37 -8.32 2.75 12.15
N LEU A 38 -9.04 3.87 12.01
CA LEU A 38 -9.75 4.48 13.13
C LEU A 38 -10.84 3.56 13.70
N LYS A 39 -11.47 2.74 12.84
CA LYS A 39 -12.48 1.76 13.25
C LYS A 39 -11.92 0.65 14.14
N ASN A 40 -10.65 0.30 13.92
CA ASN A 40 -9.93 -0.71 14.70
C ASN A 40 -9.08 -0.09 15.83
N THR A 41 -9.32 1.18 16.18
CA THR A 41 -8.55 1.90 17.20
C THR A 41 -9.47 2.47 18.27
N ILE A 42 -9.17 2.16 19.54
CA ILE A 42 -9.80 2.80 20.71
C ILE A 42 -8.76 3.66 21.42
N VAL A 43 -9.11 4.90 21.73
CA VAL A 43 -8.32 5.77 22.62
C VAL A 43 -9.10 5.97 23.92
N ASN A 44 -8.53 5.51 25.03
CA ASN A 44 -9.19 5.66 26.33
C ASN A 44 -8.96 7.06 26.95
N GLN A 45 -9.60 7.32 28.09
CA GLN A 45 -9.49 8.60 28.81
C GLN A 45 -8.04 8.92 29.24
N ALA A 46 -7.21 7.89 29.47
CA ALA A 46 -5.80 8.01 29.80
C ALA A 46 -4.88 8.18 28.56
N LYS A 47 -5.45 8.42 27.37
CA LYS A 47 -4.74 8.55 26.09
C LYS A 47 -3.97 7.30 25.65
N GLN A 48 -4.33 6.13 26.19
CA GLN A 48 -3.77 4.86 25.72
C GLN A 48 -4.47 4.46 24.42
N VAL A 49 -3.67 4.06 23.43
CA VAL A 49 -4.14 3.55 22.14
C VAL A 49 -4.23 2.03 22.21
N ILE A 50 -5.41 1.50 21.90
CA ILE A 50 -5.70 0.06 21.88
C ILE A 50 -6.11 -0.31 20.45
N LEU A 51 -5.40 -1.25 19.84
CA LEU A 51 -5.73 -1.80 18.53
C LEU A 51 -6.57 -3.06 18.67
N LEU A 52 -7.68 -3.10 17.94
CA LEU A 52 -8.63 -4.21 17.88
C LEU A 52 -8.55 -4.91 16.52
N ASP A 53 -9.08 -6.13 16.44
CA ASP A 53 -9.19 -6.90 15.19
C ASP A 53 -7.84 -7.21 14.51
N TRP A 54 -7.07 -8.09 15.16
CA TRP A 54 -5.85 -8.66 14.61
C TRP A 54 -6.10 -9.77 13.56
N GLY A 55 -7.32 -9.91 13.04
CA GLY A 55 -7.67 -10.95 12.05
C GLY A 55 -6.94 -10.79 10.72
N ASN A 56 -6.52 -9.56 10.39
CA ASN A 56 -5.74 -9.24 9.19
C ASN A 56 -4.22 -9.16 9.45
N ALA A 57 -3.76 -9.51 10.64
CA ALA A 57 -2.35 -9.36 11.00
C ALA A 57 -1.44 -10.17 10.07
N GLU A 58 -0.39 -9.52 9.57
CA GLU A 58 0.52 -10.11 8.59
C GLU A 58 1.98 -9.83 8.95
N VAL A 59 2.88 -10.76 8.60
CA VAL A 59 4.32 -10.51 8.68
C VAL A 59 4.74 -9.74 7.43
N SER A 60 5.24 -8.53 7.60
CA SER A 60 5.78 -7.70 6.51
C SER A 60 6.82 -6.70 7.04
N ALA A 61 7.32 -5.81 6.18
CA ALA A 61 8.32 -4.82 6.58
C ALA A 61 7.73 -3.85 7.63
N VAL A 62 8.29 -3.79 8.83
CA VAL A 62 7.86 -2.87 9.91
C VAL A 62 8.76 -1.63 9.95
N PRO A 63 8.21 -0.41 10.14
CA PRO A 63 6.78 -0.07 10.23
C PRO A 63 6.09 0.14 8.87
N HIS A 64 6.84 0.00 7.77
CA HIS A 64 6.41 0.39 6.42
C HIS A 64 5.07 -0.20 5.98
N GLY A 65 4.79 -1.46 6.30
CA GLY A 65 3.54 -2.14 5.94
C GLY A 65 2.31 -1.46 6.56
N ALA A 66 2.41 -1.04 7.83
CA ALA A 66 1.35 -0.29 8.51
C ALA A 66 1.15 1.10 7.88
N VAL A 67 2.25 1.81 7.59
CA VAL A 67 2.17 3.13 6.93
C VAL A 67 1.58 3.03 5.52
N THR A 68 1.99 2.03 4.73
CA THR A 68 1.40 1.76 3.40
C THR A 68 -0.10 1.50 3.48
N GLN A 69 -0.58 0.85 4.54
CA GLN A 69 -2.02 0.64 4.74
C GLN A 69 -2.76 1.96 5.00
N LEU A 70 -2.22 2.82 5.87
CA LEU A 70 -2.79 4.15 6.13
C LEU A 70 -2.80 5.01 4.86
N MET A 71 -1.72 5.01 4.09
CA MET A 71 -1.66 5.73 2.81
C MET A 71 -2.71 5.25 1.82
N LYS A 72 -2.96 3.93 1.74
CA LYS A 72 -4.02 3.38 0.90
C LYS A 72 -5.38 3.96 1.31
N TYR A 73 -5.68 4.05 2.60
CA TYR A 73 -6.93 4.63 3.09
C TYR A 73 -7.05 6.11 2.77
N GLN A 74 -5.97 6.88 2.94
CA GLN A 74 -5.95 8.28 2.55
C GLN A 74 -6.22 8.48 1.05
N ILE A 75 -5.62 7.67 0.17
CA ILE A 75 -5.85 7.74 -1.29
C ILE A 75 -7.30 7.39 -1.64
N LEU A 76 -7.92 6.47 -0.89
CA LEU A 76 -9.33 6.12 -1.04
C LEU A 76 -10.29 7.17 -0.45
N GLY A 77 -9.79 8.31 0.06
CA GLY A 77 -10.59 9.34 0.69
C GLY A 77 -11.17 8.94 2.05
N LEU A 78 -10.63 7.88 2.65
CA LEU A 78 -10.93 7.48 4.02
C LEU A 78 -9.97 8.29 4.89
N GLU A 79 -10.45 9.35 5.55
CA GLU A 79 -9.68 10.31 6.36
C GLU A 79 -8.94 9.62 7.54
N GLU A 80 -7.90 8.84 7.25
CA GLU A 80 -7.20 7.99 8.22
C GLU A 80 -5.69 8.00 7.95
N GLY A 81 -4.95 8.91 8.61
CA GLY A 81 -3.49 8.78 8.75
C GLY A 81 -2.66 10.07 8.57
N PRO A 82 -1.39 10.05 9.00
CA PRO A 82 -0.46 11.17 8.83
C PRO A 82 -0.12 11.42 7.35
N ASN A 83 0.37 12.62 7.04
CA ASN A 83 0.79 12.99 5.68
C ASN A 83 1.85 12.01 5.13
N ILE A 84 1.72 11.70 3.84
CA ILE A 84 2.55 10.77 3.08
C ILE A 84 4.04 11.16 3.17
N GLU A 85 4.87 10.29 3.78
CA GLU A 85 6.33 10.35 3.66
C GLU A 85 6.81 9.64 2.38
N ASP A 86 7.86 10.18 1.74
CA ASP A 86 8.31 9.78 0.41
C ASP A 86 8.82 8.34 0.30
N PHE A 87 9.43 7.78 1.36
CA PHE A 87 10.02 6.44 1.30
C PHE A 87 8.96 5.33 1.17
N THR A 88 7.79 5.53 1.77
CA THR A 88 6.68 4.57 1.76
C THR A 88 5.87 4.54 0.46
N ARG A 89 6.05 5.54 -0.41
CA ARG A 89 5.41 5.60 -1.73
C ARG A 89 5.81 4.42 -2.61
N HIS A 90 7.10 4.08 -2.68
CA HIS A 90 7.57 2.96 -3.52
C HIS A 90 7.04 1.59 -3.04
N LEU A 91 6.91 1.40 -1.73
CA LEU A 91 6.33 0.19 -1.15
C LEU A 91 4.82 0.12 -1.40
N LEU A 92 4.12 1.25 -1.36
CA LEU A 92 2.71 1.32 -1.78
C LEU A 92 2.55 0.93 -3.26
N LEU A 93 3.40 1.45 -4.15
CA LEU A 93 3.38 1.07 -5.57
C LEU A 93 3.59 -0.44 -5.75
N LEU A 94 4.59 -1.00 -5.06
CA LEU A 94 4.87 -2.44 -5.09
C LEU A 94 3.68 -3.26 -4.60
N ARG A 95 3.07 -2.89 -3.45
CA ARG A 95 1.89 -3.57 -2.89
C ARG A 95 0.70 -3.49 -3.85
N THR A 96 0.49 -2.34 -4.46
CA THR A 96 -0.60 -2.11 -5.42
C THR A 96 -0.45 -2.99 -6.66
N PHE A 97 0.76 -3.09 -7.21
CA PHE A 97 1.03 -3.96 -8.36
C PHE A 97 0.89 -5.44 -8.00
N ASN A 98 1.33 -5.85 -6.81
CA ASN A 98 1.16 -7.21 -6.33
C ASN A 98 -0.32 -7.58 -6.18
N ASN A 99 -1.14 -6.67 -5.63
CA ASN A 99 -2.56 -6.91 -5.48
C ASN A 99 -3.28 -6.99 -6.83
N LEU A 100 -2.98 -6.11 -7.78
CA LEU A 100 -3.55 -6.19 -9.12
C LEU A 100 -3.10 -7.46 -9.86
N ARG A 101 -1.85 -7.90 -9.68
CA ARG A 101 -1.39 -9.19 -10.19
C ARG A 101 -2.19 -10.34 -9.58
N TRP A 102 -2.42 -10.33 -8.27
CA TRP A 102 -3.27 -11.32 -7.61
C TRP A 102 -4.70 -11.32 -8.16
N ALA A 103 -5.31 -10.14 -8.41
CA ALA A 103 -6.64 -10.07 -9.00
C ALA A 103 -6.68 -10.71 -10.40
N ILE A 104 -5.68 -10.44 -11.25
CA ILE A 104 -5.55 -11.07 -12.57
C ILE A 104 -5.47 -12.59 -12.45
N ASP A 105 -4.67 -13.09 -11.50
CA ASP A 105 -4.39 -14.51 -11.38
C ASP A 105 -5.50 -15.30 -10.66
N ARG A 106 -6.23 -14.66 -9.73
CA ARG A 106 -7.07 -15.34 -8.73
C ARG A 106 -8.48 -14.78 -8.55
N SER A 107 -8.74 -13.54 -8.91
CA SER A 107 -10.05 -12.91 -8.72
C SER A 107 -10.37 -11.92 -9.84
N PRO A 108 -10.78 -12.42 -11.02
CA PRO A 108 -10.99 -11.59 -12.20
C PRO A 108 -12.01 -10.45 -11.99
N ASP A 109 -13.03 -10.67 -11.15
CA ASP A 109 -14.05 -9.68 -10.79
C ASP A 109 -13.46 -8.44 -10.10
N LEU A 110 -12.25 -8.56 -9.54
CA LEU A 110 -11.54 -7.48 -8.88
C LEU A 110 -10.54 -6.76 -9.81
N ILE A 111 -10.36 -7.19 -11.06
CA ILE A 111 -9.37 -6.54 -11.95
C ILE A 111 -9.66 -5.06 -12.16
N GLU A 112 -10.92 -4.69 -12.39
CA GLU A 112 -11.32 -3.31 -12.63
C GLU A 112 -11.06 -2.37 -11.44
N PRO A 113 -11.57 -2.63 -10.22
CA PRO A 113 -11.30 -1.74 -9.08
C PRO A 113 -9.81 -1.67 -8.73
N TYR A 114 -9.06 -2.77 -8.84
CA TYR A 114 -7.62 -2.75 -8.59
C TYR A 114 -6.83 -2.02 -9.70
N THR A 115 -7.32 -2.03 -10.94
CA THR A 115 -6.74 -1.25 -12.04
C THR A 115 -6.96 0.25 -11.83
N ALA A 116 -8.17 0.65 -11.42
CA ALA A 116 -8.47 2.05 -11.11
C ALA A 116 -7.59 2.58 -9.98
N PHE A 117 -7.49 1.83 -8.87
CA PHE A 117 -6.62 2.19 -7.76
C PHE A 117 -5.14 2.22 -8.17
N ALA A 118 -4.68 1.27 -8.99
CA ALA A 118 -3.30 1.26 -9.47
C ALA A 118 -2.94 2.47 -10.32
N LYS A 119 -3.87 3.00 -11.13
CA LYS A 119 -3.67 4.24 -11.88
C LYS A 119 -3.48 5.44 -10.95
N GLN A 120 -4.35 5.61 -9.95
CA GLN A 120 -4.23 6.68 -8.96
C GLN A 120 -2.88 6.65 -8.22
N VAL A 121 -2.43 5.46 -7.81
CA VAL A 121 -1.14 5.29 -7.14
C VAL A 121 0.02 5.62 -8.07
N VAL A 122 -0.06 5.26 -9.36
CA VAL A 122 0.96 5.60 -10.35
C VAL A 122 1.03 7.11 -10.53
N ASP A 123 -0.11 7.78 -10.71
CA ASP A 123 -0.18 9.23 -10.91
C ASP A 123 0.49 9.97 -9.73
N ILE A 124 0.13 9.62 -8.48
CA ILE A 124 0.69 10.21 -7.25
C ILE A 124 2.22 10.04 -7.11
N ILE A 125 2.78 8.96 -7.67
CA ILE A 125 4.19 8.59 -7.48
C ILE A 125 5.06 8.99 -8.66
N MET A 126 4.48 9.09 -9.86
CA MET A 126 5.20 9.36 -11.09
C MET A 126 5.17 10.82 -11.52
N ASP A 127 4.25 11.62 -10.97
CA ASP A 127 4.30 13.10 -10.92
C ASP A 127 5.59 13.59 -10.25
#